data_AF-A0A087L3D7-F1
#
_entry.id   AF-A0A087L3D7-F1
#
_cell.length_a   1.000
_cell.length_b   1.000
_cell.length_c   1.000
_cell.angle_alpha   90.00
_cell.angle_beta   90.00
_cell.angle_gamma   90.00
#
_symmetry.space_group_name_H-M   'P 1'
#
loop_
_entity.id
_entity.type
_entity.pdbx_description
1 polymer ?
#
loop_
_entity_poly.entity_id
_entity_poly.type
_entity_poly.pdbx_seq_one_letter_code
_entity_poly.pdbx_strand_id
1 'polypeptide(L)'
;MTQAEYSRIGGWLLAPMAYLIVTLLSASLMLMLYGMAIFMPESREYLITNAQAFTMQWYFSVLTALVMWGFTLYLLWLFCQRSQRFPKLFLLWLLITVLLAIKTFAFSPVSDEMAVRSLMWPLLMAALLVPYIKRSQRVKGTFVER
;
A
#
# COMPACT_ATOMS: atom_id res chain seq x y z
N MET A 1 -45.08 9.70 0.07
CA MET A 1 -43.72 10.03 0.56
C MET A 1 -42.93 8.74 0.69
N THR A 2 -42.35 8.26 -0.41
CA THR A 2 -41.54 7.03 -0.43
C THR A 2 -40.15 7.38 0.04
N GLN A 3 -39.79 6.90 1.23
CA GLN A 3 -38.50 7.16 1.83
C GLN A 3 -37.40 6.56 0.94
N ALA A 4 -36.57 7.43 0.38
CA ALA A 4 -35.29 7.03 -0.17
C ALA A 4 -34.47 6.47 1.00
N GLU A 5 -34.41 5.15 1.12
CA GLU A 5 -33.39 4.48 1.94
C GLU A 5 -32.03 4.95 1.42
N TYR A 6 -31.50 5.96 2.09
CA TYR A 6 -30.13 6.38 1.92
C TYR A 6 -29.29 5.22 2.46
N SER A 7 -29.00 4.25 1.59
CA SER A 7 -28.10 3.14 1.87
C SER A 7 -26.76 3.74 2.30
N ARG A 8 -26.60 3.91 3.62
CA ARG A 8 -25.38 4.40 4.23
C ARG A 8 -24.30 3.45 3.77
N ILE A 9 -23.31 4.00 3.06
CA ILE A 9 -22.00 3.37 2.86
C ILE A 9 -21.39 3.22 4.26
N GLY A 10 -21.83 2.21 5.00
CA GLY A 10 -21.77 2.21 6.46
C GLY A 10 -21.19 0.91 6.98
N GLY A 11 -20.06 1.04 7.67
CA GLY A 11 -19.47 0.02 8.53
C GLY A 11 -18.19 -0.56 7.96
N TRP A 12 -18.30 -1.65 7.20
CA TRP A 12 -17.14 -2.49 6.90
C TRP A 12 -16.35 -2.12 5.64
N LEU A 13 -16.95 -1.36 4.71
CA LEU A 13 -16.27 -0.89 3.48
C LEU A 13 -15.23 0.21 3.78
N LEU A 14 -15.29 0.77 4.99
CA LEU A 14 -14.29 1.70 5.53
C LEU A 14 -12.98 1.00 5.90
N ALA A 15 -12.95 -0.31 6.18
CA ALA A 15 -11.72 -0.98 6.58
C ALA A 15 -10.65 -1.01 5.45
N PRO A 16 -11.00 -1.39 4.20
CA PRO A 16 -10.07 -1.25 3.07
C PRO A 16 -9.67 0.20 2.81
N MET A 17 -10.60 1.14 2.96
CA MET A 17 -10.33 2.58 2.77
C MET A 17 -9.36 3.11 3.84
N ALA A 18 -9.58 2.79 5.11
CA ALA A 18 -8.71 3.16 6.21
C ALA A 18 -7.30 2.58 6.01
N TYR A 19 -7.21 1.32 5.58
CA TYR A 19 -5.94 0.70 5.22
C TYR A 19 -5.22 1.46 4.08
N LEU A 20 -5.94 1.85 3.03
CA LEU A 20 -5.38 2.66 1.94
C LEU A 20 -4.91 4.04 2.41
N ILE A 21 -5.64 4.69 3.31
CA ILE A 21 -5.24 5.99 3.88
C ILE A 21 -3.99 5.84 4.73
N VAL A 22 -3.93 4.84 5.61
CA VAL A 22 -2.75 4.57 6.44
C VAL A 22 -1.54 4.26 5.57
N THR A 23 -1.70 3.38 4.57
CA THR A 23 -0.61 3.05 3.64
C THR A 23 -0.15 4.24 2.83
N LEU A 24 -1.07 5.11 2.38
CA LEU A 24 -0.72 6.35 1.69
C LEU A 24 0.08 7.29 2.61
N LEU A 25 -0.35 7.44 3.86
CA LEU A 25 0.33 8.29 4.84
C LEU A 25 1.73 7.75 5.15
N SER A 26 1.87 6.45 5.37
CA SER A 26 3.17 5.80 5.54
C SER A 26 4.08 5.98 4.31
N ALA A 27 3.55 5.79 3.10
CA ALA A 27 4.30 5.99 1.87
C ALA A 27 4.72 7.46 1.68
N SER A 28 3.85 8.42 2.03
CA SER A 28 4.18 9.85 1.98
C SER A 28 5.29 10.23 2.97
N LEU A 29 5.27 9.66 4.18
CA LEU A 29 6.33 9.84 5.16
C LEU A 29 7.64 9.25 4.66
N MET A 30 7.61 8.06 4.05
CA MET A 30 8.80 7.41 3.49
C MET A 30 9.40 8.23 2.34
N LEU A 31 8.58 8.78 1.46
CA LEU A 31 9.03 9.71 0.41
C LEU A 31 9.61 11.00 0.99
N MET A 32 9.02 11.53 2.06
CA MET A 32 9.55 12.69 2.77
C MET A 32 10.93 12.40 3.39
N LEU A 33 11.12 11.23 4.01
CA LEU A 33 12.41 10.79 4.55
C LEU A 33 13.46 10.63 3.45
N TYR A 34 13.09 10.06 2.30
CA TYR A 34 13.98 10.01 1.14
C TYR A 34 14.30 11.40 0.59
N GLY A 35 13.32 12.31 0.56
CA GLY A 35 13.53 13.70 0.20
C GLY A 35 14.50 14.39 1.14
N MET A 36 14.36 14.20 2.46
CA MET A 36 15.30 14.75 3.45
C MET A 36 16.72 14.22 3.28
N ALA A 37 16.90 12.94 2.91
CA ALA A 37 18.22 12.40 2.59
C ALA A 37 18.89 13.10 1.41
N ILE A 38 18.10 13.69 0.50
CA ILE A 38 18.61 14.58 -0.56
C ILE A 38 18.88 15.97 -0.01
N PHE A 39 18.33 16.47 1.09
CA PHE A 39 18.60 17.83 1.57
C PHE A 39 19.74 17.92 2.59
N MET A 40 19.99 16.85 3.35
CA MET A 40 21.09 16.81 4.32
C MET A 40 22.46 16.64 3.62
N PRO A 41 23.46 17.50 3.91
CA PRO A 41 24.76 17.46 3.26
C PRO A 41 25.55 16.18 3.59
N GLU A 42 25.46 15.71 4.84
CA GLU A 42 26.06 14.45 5.29
C GLU A 42 25.58 13.27 4.42
N SER A 43 24.27 13.08 4.27
CA SER A 43 23.70 11.97 3.49
C SER A 43 23.95 12.08 1.99
N ARG A 44 24.08 13.30 1.45
CA ARG A 44 24.51 13.51 0.05
C ARG A 44 25.93 13.01 -0.17
N GLU A 45 26.86 13.34 0.73
CA GLU A 45 28.21 12.83 0.64
C GLU A 45 28.24 11.30 0.76
N TYR A 46 27.45 10.69 1.65
CA TYR A 46 27.31 9.23 1.68
C TYR A 46 26.76 8.65 0.36
N LEU A 47 25.77 9.28 -0.29
CA LEU A 47 25.19 8.79 -1.56
C LEU A 47 26.13 8.93 -2.77
N ILE A 48 27.01 9.94 -2.75
CA ILE A 48 27.96 10.24 -3.83
C ILE A 48 29.28 9.49 -3.64
N THR A 49 29.71 9.28 -2.38
CA THR A 49 31.03 8.71 -2.05
C THR A 49 31.01 7.18 -1.91
N ASN A 50 29.87 6.56 -1.59
CA ASN A 50 29.79 5.10 -1.45
C ASN A 50 29.68 4.36 -2.79
N ALA A 51 30.02 3.06 -2.76
CA ALA A 51 30.02 2.16 -3.91
C ALA A 51 28.68 2.21 -4.67
N GLN A 52 28.76 2.23 -6.01
CA GLN A 52 27.65 2.35 -6.96
C GLN A 52 26.42 1.47 -6.63
N ALA A 53 26.63 0.31 -6.01
CA ALA A 53 25.57 -0.59 -5.56
C ALA A 53 24.61 0.05 -4.54
N PHE A 54 25.12 0.83 -3.58
CA PHE A 54 24.30 1.48 -2.56
C PHE A 54 23.42 2.58 -3.17
N THR A 55 23.99 3.40 -4.04
CA THR A 55 23.28 4.48 -4.75
C THR A 55 22.17 3.91 -5.64
N MET A 56 22.44 2.81 -6.37
CA MET A 56 21.43 2.12 -7.17
C MET A 56 20.29 1.53 -6.32
N GLN A 57 20.63 0.94 -5.17
CA GLN A 57 19.62 0.40 -4.23
C GLN A 57 18.74 1.51 -3.65
N TRP A 58 19.31 2.69 -3.35
CA TRP A 58 18.56 3.86 -2.90
C TRP A 58 17.60 4.35 -3.98
N TYR A 59 18.05 4.55 -5.22
CA TYR A 59 17.18 4.95 -6.34
C TYR A 59 16.06 3.94 -6.59
N PHE A 60 16.36 2.65 -6.53
CA PHE A 60 15.35 1.59 -6.67
C PHE A 60 14.30 1.64 -5.55
N SER A 61 14.73 1.95 -4.32
CA SER A 61 13.82 2.10 -3.17
C SER A 61 12.91 3.31 -3.33
N VAL A 62 13.46 4.45 -3.77
CA VAL A 62 12.67 5.66 -4.07
C VAL A 62 11.66 5.40 -5.19
N LEU A 63 12.10 4.76 -6.28
CA LEU A 63 11.22 4.42 -7.41
C LEU A 63 10.09 3.49 -6.96
N THR A 64 10.42 2.45 -6.19
CA THR A 64 9.42 1.50 -5.67
C THR A 64 8.43 2.23 -4.76
N ALA A 65 8.91 3.10 -3.86
CA ALA A 65 8.05 3.90 -3.00
C ALA A 65 7.13 4.85 -3.78
N LEU A 66 7.63 5.50 -4.84
CA LEU A 66 6.82 6.35 -5.72
C LEU A 66 5.74 5.56 -6.46
N VAL A 67 6.10 4.41 -7.05
CA VAL A 67 5.14 3.51 -7.68
C VAL A 67 4.08 3.10 -6.66
N MET A 68 4.49 2.76 -5.43
CA MET A 68 3.54 2.35 -4.41
C MET A 68 2.61 3.45 -3.95
N TRP A 69 3.14 4.66 -3.78
CA TRP A 69 2.36 5.84 -3.43
C TRP A 69 1.35 6.20 -4.52
N GLY A 70 1.79 6.24 -5.79
CA GLY A 70 0.91 6.53 -6.93
C GLY A 70 -0.18 5.48 -7.13
N PHE A 71 0.14 4.20 -6.95
CA PHE A 71 -0.85 3.12 -7.07
C PHE A 71 -1.88 3.17 -5.93
N THR A 72 -1.45 3.50 -4.72
CA THR A 72 -2.35 3.68 -3.56
C THR A 72 -3.31 4.85 -3.78
N LEU A 73 -2.81 5.98 -4.31
CA LEU A 73 -3.66 7.10 -4.74
C LEU A 73 -4.66 6.70 -5.82
N TYR A 74 -4.21 5.94 -6.81
CA TYR A 74 -5.09 5.46 -7.87
C TYR A 74 -6.21 4.57 -7.32
N LEU A 75 -5.92 3.70 -6.36
CA LEU A 75 -6.93 2.88 -5.67
C LEU A 75 -7.92 3.72 -4.86
N LEU A 76 -7.43 4.75 -4.14
CA LEU A 76 -8.30 5.70 -3.43
C LEU A 76 -9.19 6.49 -4.39
N TRP A 77 -8.65 6.95 -5.50
CA TRP A 77 -9.42 7.61 -6.54
C TRP A 77 -10.51 6.69 -7.10
N LEU A 78 -10.16 5.44 -7.40
CA LEU A 78 -11.07 4.43 -7.93
C LEU A 78 -12.17 4.05 -6.93
N PHE A 79 -11.85 4.08 -5.64
CA PHE A 79 -12.78 3.94 -4.53
C PHE A 79 -13.78 5.10 -4.49
N CYS A 80 -13.29 6.35 -4.59
CA CYS A 80 -14.13 7.54 -4.65
C CYS A 80 -15.05 7.55 -5.88
N GLN A 81 -14.57 7.06 -7.03
CA GLN A 81 -15.39 6.91 -8.25
C GLN A 81 -16.36 5.72 -8.21
N ARG A 82 -16.45 4.98 -7.10
CA ARG A 82 -17.30 3.78 -6.95
C ARG A 82 -17.13 2.78 -8.10
N SER A 83 -15.92 2.62 -8.61
CA SER A 83 -15.67 1.83 -9.83
C SER A 83 -15.55 0.33 -9.56
N GLN A 84 -16.20 -0.47 -10.41
CA GLN A 84 -16.21 -1.94 -10.37
C GLN A 84 -14.82 -2.60 -10.36
N ARG A 85 -13.80 -1.87 -10.81
CA ARG A 85 -12.42 -2.38 -10.92
C ARG A 85 -11.66 -2.31 -9.60
N PHE A 86 -12.16 -1.54 -8.62
CA PHE A 86 -11.51 -1.37 -7.32
C PHE A 86 -11.22 -2.70 -6.60
N PRO A 87 -12.18 -3.63 -6.44
CA PRO A 87 -11.94 -4.87 -5.69
C PRO A 87 -10.85 -5.74 -6.33
N LYS A 88 -10.81 -5.81 -7.66
CA LYS A 88 -9.82 -6.61 -8.40
C LYS A 88 -8.41 -6.01 -8.28
N LEU A 89 -8.30 -4.70 -8.49
CA LEU A 89 -7.01 -4.00 -8.41
C LEU A 89 -6.48 -3.94 -6.98
N PHE A 90 -7.35 -3.80 -5.98
CA PHE A 90 -6.95 -3.82 -4.58
C PHE A 90 -6.46 -5.21 -4.13
N LEU A 91 -7.08 -6.30 -4.60
CA LEU A 91 -6.58 -7.66 -4.36
C LEU A 91 -5.21 -7.88 -5.02
N LEU A 92 -5.04 -7.41 -6.25
CA LEU A 92 -3.75 -7.47 -6.95
C LEU A 92 -2.68 -6.67 -6.22
N TRP A 93 -3.04 -5.49 -5.71
CA TRP A 93 -2.19 -4.65 -4.88
C TRP A 93 -1.74 -5.35 -3.60
N LEU A 94 -2.66 -5.98 -2.86
CA LEU A 94 -2.32 -6.76 -1.66
C LEU A 94 -1.36 -7.92 -1.98
N LEU A 95 -1.57 -8.60 -3.10
CA LEU A 95 -0.65 -9.66 -3.55
C LEU A 95 0.74 -9.10 -3.83
N ILE A 96 0.85 -7.96 -4.52
CA ILE A 96 2.14 -7.30 -4.76
C ILE A 96 2.81 -6.94 -3.43
N THR A 97 2.09 -6.37 -2.47
CA THR A 97 2.67 -6.02 -1.16
C THR A 97 3.19 -7.25 -0.41
N VAL A 98 2.49 -8.38 -0.49
CA VAL A 98 2.92 -9.64 0.14
C VAL A 98 4.14 -10.20 -0.58
N LEU A 99 4.16 -10.20 -1.91
CA LEU A 99 5.31 -10.65 -2.70
C LEU A 99 6.56 -9.81 -2.44
N LEU A 100 6.41 -8.49 -2.34
CA LEU A 100 7.50 -7.59 -1.96
C LEU A 100 8.01 -7.90 -0.56
N ALA A 101 7.11 -8.12 0.41
CA ALA A 101 7.48 -8.48 1.77
C ALA A 101 8.22 -9.84 1.85
N ILE A 102 7.81 -10.83 1.07
CA ILE A 102 8.51 -12.13 0.96
C ILE A 102 9.89 -11.94 0.32
N LYS A 103 9.99 -11.14 -0.75
CA LYS A 103 11.29 -10.82 -1.37
C LYS A 103 12.22 -10.14 -0.35
N THR A 104 11.74 -9.15 0.39
CA THR A 104 12.55 -8.48 1.41
C THR A 104 12.94 -9.44 2.51
N PHE A 105 12.06 -10.35 2.93
CA PHE A 105 12.40 -11.37 3.92
C PHE A 105 13.47 -12.35 3.41
N ALA A 106 13.34 -12.84 2.18
CA ALA A 106 14.23 -13.87 1.64
C ALA A 106 15.62 -13.35 1.21
N PHE A 107 15.76 -12.05 0.93
CA PHE A 107 16.98 -11.49 0.32
C PHE A 107 17.59 -10.32 1.10
N SER A 108 17.10 -9.98 2.30
CA SER A 108 17.64 -8.88 3.10
C SER A 108 18.66 -9.37 4.13
N PRO A 109 19.82 -8.71 4.27
CA PRO A 109 20.80 -8.97 5.33
C PRO A 109 20.38 -8.31 6.65
N VAL A 110 19.13 -8.52 7.06
CA VAL A 110 18.53 -7.91 8.26
C VAL A 110 18.24 -9.03 9.25
N SER A 111 18.37 -8.74 10.55
CA SER A 111 18.09 -9.71 11.61
C SER A 111 16.67 -10.30 11.47
N ASP A 112 16.57 -11.61 11.66
CA ASP A 112 15.33 -12.39 11.46
C ASP A 112 14.11 -11.76 12.16
N GLU A 113 14.31 -11.16 13.34
CA GLU A 113 13.26 -10.49 14.09
C GLU A 113 12.64 -9.28 13.36
N MET A 114 13.46 -8.43 12.75
CA MET A 114 12.97 -7.26 12.01
C MET A 114 12.32 -7.68 10.70
N ALA A 115 12.89 -8.70 10.03
CA ALA A 115 12.34 -9.25 8.81
C ALA A 115 10.95 -9.87 9.05
N VAL A 116 10.78 -10.66 10.10
CA VAL A 116 9.47 -11.25 10.48
C VAL A 116 8.44 -10.17 10.80
N ARG A 117 8.81 -9.15 11.60
CA ARG A 117 7.88 -8.04 11.93
C ARG A 117 7.39 -7.29 10.70
N SER A 118 8.26 -7.09 9.71
CA SER A 118 7.89 -6.43 8.45
C SER A 118 6.94 -7.28 7.60
N LEU A 119 7.06 -8.61 7.67
CA LEU A 119 6.22 -9.58 6.93
C LEU A 119 4.85 -9.78 7.59
N MET A 120 4.78 -9.71 8.93
CA MET A 120 3.55 -9.96 9.69
C MET A 120 2.42 -9.01 9.29
N TRP A 121 2.69 -7.71 9.14
CA TRP A 121 1.64 -6.72 8.84
C TRP A 121 1.00 -6.91 7.45
N PRO A 122 1.76 -7.03 6.34
CA PRO A 122 1.20 -7.37 5.03
C PRO A 122 0.43 -8.68 5.01
N LEU A 123 0.94 -9.73 5.68
CA LEU A 123 0.27 -11.02 5.76
C LEU A 123 -1.06 -10.95 6.50
N LEU A 124 -1.09 -10.30 7.68
CA LEU A 124 -2.32 -10.12 8.46
C LEU A 124 -3.35 -9.32 7.68
N MET A 125 -2.93 -8.22 7.03
CA MET A 125 -3.83 -7.39 6.24
C MET A 125 -4.36 -8.14 5.01
N ALA A 126 -3.53 -8.91 4.32
CA ALA A 126 -3.99 -9.77 3.23
C ALA A 126 -4.97 -10.85 3.73
N ALA A 127 -4.63 -11.55 4.82
CA ALA A 127 -5.46 -12.60 5.40
C ALA A 127 -6.84 -12.09 5.87
N LEU A 128 -6.94 -10.84 6.33
CA LEU A 128 -8.20 -10.23 6.75
C LEU A 128 -8.97 -9.62 5.57
N LEU A 129 -8.30 -8.89 4.68
CA LEU A 129 -8.96 -8.09 3.64
C LEU A 129 -9.34 -8.91 2.39
N VAL A 130 -8.58 -9.97 2.05
CA VAL A 130 -8.90 -10.88 0.93
C VAL A 130 -10.24 -11.61 1.12
N PRO A 131 -10.50 -12.33 2.23
CA PRO A 131 -11.79 -12.99 2.43
C PRO A 131 -12.92 -11.98 2.59
N TYR A 132 -12.64 -10.81 3.19
CA TYR A 132 -13.62 -9.73 3.31
C TYR A 132 -14.10 -9.26 1.93
N ILE A 133 -13.18 -8.95 1.01
CA ILE A 133 -13.53 -8.47 -0.34
C ILE A 133 -14.20 -9.56 -1.17
N LYS A 134 -13.78 -10.82 -1.04
CA LYS A 134 -14.35 -11.95 -1.80
C LYS A 134 -15.76 -12.32 -1.34
N ARG A 135 -16.06 -12.20 -0.03
CA ARG A 135 -17.33 -12.63 0.58
C ARG A 135 -18.34 -11.48 0.77
N SER A 136 -17.93 -10.22 0.73
CA SER A 136 -18.81 -9.09 0.98
C SER A 136 -19.83 -8.88 -0.15
N GLN A 137 -21.09 -9.24 0.13
CA GLN A 137 -22.27 -8.94 -0.69
C GLN A 137 -22.42 -7.43 -0.95
N ARG A 138 -21.94 -6.56 -0.04
CA ARG A 138 -22.02 -5.09 -0.17
C ARG A 138 -21.00 -4.51 -1.13
N VAL A 139 -19.80 -5.09 -1.24
CA VAL A 139 -18.83 -4.71 -2.29
C VAL A 139 -19.42 -5.06 -3.65
N LYS A 140 -20.11 -6.20 -3.76
CA LYS A 140 -20.84 -6.59 -4.97
C LYS A 140 -22.03 -5.66 -5.25
N GLY A 141 -22.86 -5.34 -4.26
CA GLY A 141 -24.00 -4.44 -4.45
C GLY A 141 -23.65 -2.95 -4.68
N THR A 142 -22.46 -2.49 -4.26
CA THR A 142 -22.04 -1.08 -4.45
C THR A 142 -21.16 -0.89 -5.70
N PHE A 143 -20.39 -1.92 -6.06
CA PHE A 143 -19.40 -1.82 -7.13
C PHE A 143 -19.62 -2.83 -8.25
N VAL A 144 -20.48 -3.84 -8.16
CA VAL A 144 -20.63 -4.89 -9.20
C VAL A 144 -22.03 -4.90 -9.82
N GLU A 145 -23.07 -4.63 -9.04
CA GLU A 145 -24.43 -4.48 -9.56
C GLU A 145 -24.68 -3.05 -10.07
N ARG A 146 -24.92 -2.95 -11.38
CA ARG A 146 -25.69 -1.87 -12.03
C ARG A 146 -26.85 -2.53 -12.75
#